data_AF-A0A926BRQ8-F1
#
_entry.id   AF-A0A926BRQ8-F1
#
_cell.length_a   1.000
_cell.length_b   1.000
_cell.length_c   1.000
_cell.angle_alpha   90.00
_cell.angle_beta   90.00
_cell.angle_gamma   90.00
#
_symmetry.space_group_name_H-M   'P 1'
#
loop_
_entity.id
_entity.type
_entity.pdbx_description
1 polymer ?
#
loop_
_entity_poly.entity_id
_entity_poly.type
_entity_poly.pdbx_seq_one_letter_code
_entity_poly.pdbx_strand_id
1 'polypeptide(L)'
;MGAAPEETHAVYLTDIYLAREQPIPGVSSETLADQIAALPDAPPVVYVPNKSDLPARLAADVRPGDVVITLGAGDIRAAGEGLLKLLLSVQQ
;
A
#
# COMPACT_ATOMS: atom_id res chain seq x y z
N MET A 1 -29.80 3.32 -13.17
CA MET A 1 -28.96 4.39 -12.61
C MET A 1 -27.98 3.69 -11.68
N GLY A 2 -26.81 3.31 -12.21
CA GLY A 2 -25.81 2.57 -11.43
C GLY A 2 -25.23 3.51 -10.38
N ALA A 3 -25.14 3.07 -9.13
CA ALA A 3 -24.40 3.79 -8.11
C ALA A 3 -23.00 4.09 -8.68
N ALA A 4 -22.56 5.35 -8.58
CA ALA A 4 -21.16 5.68 -8.81
C ALA A 4 -20.33 4.75 -7.92
N PRO A 5 -19.22 4.16 -8.40
CA PRO A 5 -18.35 3.41 -7.51
C PRO A 5 -17.95 4.37 -6.38
N GLU A 6 -18.29 4.02 -5.13
CA GLU A 6 -17.78 4.77 -3.98
C GLU A 6 -16.27 4.90 -4.16
N GLU A 7 -15.76 6.13 -4.09
CA GLU A 7 -14.34 6.41 -4.30
C GLU A 7 -13.52 5.55 -3.33
N THR A 8 -13.05 4.40 -3.82
CA THR A 8 -12.40 3.40 -2.99
C THR A 8 -10.95 3.84 -2.84
N HIS A 9 -10.69 4.62 -1.80
CA HIS A 9 -9.35 4.93 -1.36
C HIS A 9 -8.90 3.80 -0.42
N ALA A 10 -7.74 3.21 -0.66
CA ALA A 10 -7.14 2.21 0.22
C ALA A 10 -5.69 2.59 0.54
N VAL A 11 -5.23 2.25 1.74
CA VAL A 11 -3.88 2.55 2.22
C VAL A 11 -3.11 1.25 2.42
N TYR A 12 -1.94 1.15 1.81
CA TYR A 12 -1.03 0.03 2.00
C TYR A 12 0.18 0.49 2.80
N LEU A 13 0.48 -0.21 3.88
CA LEU A 13 1.62 0.09 4.75
C LEU A 13 2.63 -1.05 4.70
N THR A 14 3.92 -0.72 4.60
CA THR A 14 5.01 -1.69 4.74
C THR A 14 5.75 -1.50 6.04
N ASP A 15 6.66 -2.42 6.38
CA ASP A 15 7.55 -2.25 7.53
C ASP A 15 8.29 -0.91 7.51
N ILE A 16 8.62 -0.43 8.71
CA ILE A 16 9.34 0.82 8.92
C ILE A 16 10.73 0.73 8.26
N TYR A 17 11.00 1.67 7.37
CA TYR A 17 12.36 1.92 6.90
C TYR A 17 13.19 2.56 8.02
N LEU A 18 14.03 1.79 8.70
CA LEU A 18 14.75 2.22 9.90
C LEU A 18 15.84 3.28 9.66
N ALA A 19 16.23 3.58 8.43
CA ALA A 19 17.24 4.61 8.11
C ALA A 19 18.57 4.55 8.91
N ARG A 20 18.98 3.36 9.38
CA ARG A 20 20.14 3.10 10.28
C ARG A 20 19.93 3.54 11.74
N GLU A 21 18.71 3.85 12.14
CA GLU A 21 18.32 4.10 13.52
C GLU A 21 17.91 2.81 14.23
N GLN A 22 17.89 2.85 15.56
CA GLN A 22 17.37 1.74 16.35
C GLN A 22 15.83 1.79 16.37
N PRO A 23 15.15 0.64 16.26
CA PRO A 23 13.70 0.59 16.45
C PRO A 23 13.29 1.13 17.81
N ILE A 24 12.17 1.87 17.83
CA ILE A 24 11.57 2.35 19.08
C ILE A 24 10.61 1.27 19.59
N PRO A 25 10.73 0.81 20.86
CA PRO A 25 9.81 -0.18 21.42
C PRO A 25 8.35 0.27 21.32
N GLY A 26 7.48 -0.61 20.82
CA GLY A 26 6.06 -0.35 20.65
C GLY A 26 5.69 0.45 19.39
N VAL A 27 6.67 0.90 18.60
CA VAL A 27 6.44 1.59 17.32
C VAL A 27 6.67 0.63 16.17
N SER A 28 5.59 0.28 15.47
CA SER A 28 5.63 -0.53 14.25
C SER A 28 4.58 -0.03 13.25
N SER A 29 4.77 -0.35 11.97
CA SER A 29 3.77 -0.07 10.93
C SER A 29 2.48 -0.86 11.14
N GLU A 30 2.54 -2.02 11.80
CA GLU A 30 1.38 -2.82 12.21
C GLU A 30 0.51 -2.05 13.22
N THR A 31 1.13 -1.53 14.30
CA THR A 31 0.41 -0.71 15.29
C THR A 31 -0.18 0.54 14.64
N LEU A 32 0.52 1.16 13.69
CA LEU A 32 0.01 2.30 12.94
C LEU A 32 -1.20 1.89 12.07
N ALA A 33 -1.15 0.73 11.41
CA ALA A 33 -2.24 0.22 10.60
C ALA A 33 -3.51 0.02 11.44
N ASP A 34 -3.36 -0.61 12.61
CA ASP A 34 -4.47 -0.83 13.56
C ASP A 34 -5.07 0.49 14.04
N GLN A 35 -4.23 1.49 14.35
CA GLN A 35 -4.68 2.81 14.78
C GLN A 35 -5.43 3.56 13.68
N ILE A 36 -4.97 3.50 12.43
CA ILE A 36 -5.69 4.11 11.30
C ILE A 36 -7.01 3.40 11.08
N ALA A 37 -7.03 2.07 11.06
CA ALA A 37 -8.24 1.27 10.84
C ALA A 37 -9.31 1.48 11.92
N ALA A 38 -8.93 1.93 13.13
CA ALA A 38 -9.86 2.25 14.20
C ALA A 38 -10.55 3.63 14.05
N LEU A 39 -10.16 4.46 13.07
CA LEU A 39 -10.79 5.76 12.85
C LEU A 39 -12.18 5.59 12.20
N PRO A 40 -13.20 6.41 12.57
CA PRO A 40 -14.58 6.25 12.09
C PRO A 40 -14.75 6.24 10.57
N ASP A 41 -13.92 7.01 9.86
CA ASP A 41 -13.97 7.18 8.40
C ASP A 41 -12.68 6.69 7.72
N ALA A 42 -12.01 5.70 8.33
CA ALA A 42 -10.77 5.15 7.80
C ALA A 42 -11.01 4.47 6.44
N PRO A 43 -10.16 4.71 5.42
CA PRO A 43 -10.13 3.83 4.27
C PRO A 43 -9.69 2.42 4.69
N PRO A 44 -9.96 1.37 3.89
CA PRO A 44 -9.34 0.07 4.06
C PRO A 44 -7.81 0.21 4.19
N VAL A 45 -7.26 -0.32 5.28
CA VAL A 45 -5.82 -0.35 5.54
C VAL A 45 -5.32 -1.78 5.37
N VAL A 46 -4.26 -1.94 4.60
CA VAL A 46 -3.63 -3.22 4.35
C VAL A 46 -2.17 -3.14 4.79
N TYR A 47 -1.82 -3.94 5.79
CA TYR A 47 -0.43 -4.09 6.20
C TYR A 47 0.27 -5.19 5.38
N VAL A 48 1.40 -4.84 4.77
CA VAL A 48 2.26 -5.71 3.95
C VAL A 48 3.69 -5.58 4.47
N PRO A 49 4.11 -6.38 5.47
CA PRO A 49 5.39 -6.20 6.16
C PRO A 49 6.56 -6.12 5.19
N ASN A 50 6.63 -7.10 4.28
CA ASN A 50 7.65 -7.16 3.26
C ASN A 50 7.27 -6.37 2.01
N LYS A 51 7.98 -5.26 1.78
CA LYS A 51 7.80 -4.39 0.62
C LYS A 51 7.91 -5.11 -0.72
N SER A 52 8.66 -6.23 -0.83
CA SER A 52 8.76 -6.97 -2.10
C SER A 52 7.44 -7.59 -2.55
N ASP A 53 6.50 -7.78 -1.61
CA ASP A 53 5.22 -8.45 -1.87
C ASP A 53 4.14 -7.42 -2.26
N LEU A 54 4.41 -6.14 -2.01
CA LEU A 54 3.50 -5.02 -2.27
C LEU A 54 3.05 -4.94 -3.75
N PRO A 55 3.92 -5.12 -4.77
CA PRO A 55 3.48 -5.08 -6.17
C PRO A 55 2.41 -6.12 -6.51
N ALA A 56 2.60 -7.36 -6.05
CA ALA A 56 1.66 -8.45 -6.33
C ALA A 56 0.34 -8.22 -5.61
N ARG A 57 0.40 -7.71 -4.37
CA ARG A 57 -0.80 -7.33 -3.62
C ARG A 57 -1.58 -6.21 -4.30
N LEU A 58 -0.90 -5.13 -4.69
CA LEU A 58 -1.52 -4.02 -5.42
C LEU A 58 -2.13 -4.50 -6.74
N ALA A 59 -1.42 -5.32 -7.51
CA ALA A 59 -1.90 -5.83 -8.79
C ALA A 59 -3.21 -6.63 -8.70
N ALA A 60 -3.48 -7.27 -7.56
CA ALA A 60 -4.73 -8.00 -7.32
C ALA A 60 -5.93 -7.07 -7.03
N ASP A 61 -5.66 -5.87 -6.50
CA ASP A 61 -6.67 -4.97 -5.97
C ASP A 61 -6.96 -3.77 -6.92
N VAL A 62 -5.96 -3.30 -7.68
CA VAL A 62 -6.08 -2.15 -8.59
C VAL A 62 -6.93 -2.44 -9.83
N ARG A 63 -7.67 -1.42 -10.28
CA ARG A 63 -8.60 -1.48 -11.42
C ARG A 63 -8.27 -0.41 -12.46
N PRO A 64 -8.71 -0.60 -13.72
CA PRO A 64 -8.62 0.46 -14.72
C PRO A 64 -9.29 1.75 -14.24
N GLY A 65 -8.54 2.85 -14.25
CA GLY A 65 -8.99 4.16 -13.76
C GLY A 65 -8.47 4.53 -12.37
N ASP A 66 -7.90 3.59 -11.61
CA ASP A 66 -7.31 3.88 -10.32
C ASP A 66 -6.01 4.68 -10.44
N VAL A 67 -5.76 5.54 -9.46
CA VAL A 67 -4.49 6.26 -9.29
C VAL A 67 -3.74 5.65 -8.11
N VAL A 68 -2.56 5.08 -8.38
CA VAL A 68 -1.67 4.54 -7.34
C VAL A 68 -0.56 5.53 -7.03
N ILE A 69 -0.46 5.93 -5.77
CA ILE A 69 0.61 6.81 -5.27
C ILE A 69 1.49 6.00 -4.32
N THR A 70 2.76 5.82 -4.68
CA THR A 70 3.77 5.28 -3.76
C THR A 70 4.47 6.42 -3.04
N LEU A 71 4.42 6.43 -1.71
CA LEU A 71 5.03 7.47 -0.88
C LEU A 71 5.89 6.83 0.21
N GLY A 72 7.07 7.40 0.45
CA GLY A 72 7.98 6.95 1.51
C GLY A 72 9.44 7.22 1.17
N ALA A 73 10.31 6.82 2.09
CA ALA A 73 11.76 6.92 1.93
C ALA A 73 12.37 5.62 1.36
N GLY A 74 13.68 5.62 1.18
CA GLY A 74 14.43 4.47 0.70
C GLY A 74 14.13 4.17 -0.77
N ASP A 75 13.69 2.95 -1.03
CA ASP A 75 13.51 2.33 -2.34
C ASP A 75 12.04 2.01 -2.64
N ILE A 76 11.07 2.70 -2.01
CA ILE A 76 9.63 2.50 -2.25
C ILE A 76 9.22 2.65 -3.72
N ARG A 77 9.98 3.46 -4.50
CA ARG A 77 9.87 3.56 -5.96
C ARG A 77 9.86 2.19 -6.64
N ALA A 78 10.65 1.23 -6.15
CA ALA A 78 10.74 -0.12 -6.72
C ALA A 78 9.41 -0.87 -6.66
N ALA A 79 8.53 -0.56 -5.69
CA ALA A 79 7.21 -1.15 -5.62
C ALA A 79 6.31 -0.69 -6.79
N GLY A 80 6.36 0.62 -7.11
CA GLY A 80 5.63 1.16 -8.27
C GLY A 80 6.13 0.60 -9.60
N GLU A 81 7.45 0.47 -9.76
CA GLU A 81 8.05 -0.16 -10.94
C GLU A 81 7.68 -1.65 -11.05
N GLY A 82 7.65 -2.35 -9.92
CA GLY A 82 7.20 -3.74 -9.84
C GLY A 82 5.73 -3.89 -10.27
N LEU A 83 4.85 -3.01 -9.78
CA LEU A 83 3.44 -3.00 -10.15
C LEU A 83 3.27 -2.78 -11.64
N LEU A 84 3.96 -1.79 -12.22
CA LEU A 84 3.88 -1.49 -13.64
C LEU A 84 4.27 -2.71 -14.51
N LYS A 85 5.34 -3.42 -14.14
CA LYS A 85 5.76 -4.64 -14.84
C LYS A 85 4.68 -5.73 -14.80
N LEU A 86 4.07 -5.95 -13.64
CA LEU A 86 3.00 -6.94 -13.48
C LEU A 86 1.79 -6.60 -14.35
N LEU A 87 1.32 -5.35 -14.31
CA LEU A 87 0.17 -4.92 -15.11
C LEU A 87 0.41 -5.03 -16.62
N LEU A 88 1.62 -4.71 -17.09
CA LEU A 88 1.97 -4.85 -18.50
C LEU A 88 2.12 -6.32 -18.95
N SER A 89 2.48 -7.22 -18.04
CA SER A 89 2.62 -8.65 -18.35
C SER A 89 1.29 -9.41 -18.47
N VAL A 90 0.21 -8.87 -17.90
CA VAL A 90 -1.14 -9.45 -17.93
C VAL A 90 -1.92 -9.04 -19.20
N GLN A 91 -1.41 -8.06 -19.96
CA GLN A 91 -2.06 -7.51 -21.16
C GLN A 91 -1.65 -8.24 -22.46
N GLN A 92 -1.07 -9.44 -22.38
CA GLN A 92 -0.64 -10.26 -23.53
C GLN A 92 -1.51 -11.51 -23.69
#